data_AF-A0A7R7DSP5-F1
#
_entry.id   AF-A0A7R7DSP5-F1
#
_cell.length_a   1.000
_cell.length_b   1.000
_cell.length_c   1.000
_cell.angle_alpha   90.00
_cell.angle_beta   90.00
_cell.angle_gamma   90.00
#
_symmetry.space_group_name_H-M   'P 1'
#
loop_
_entity.id
_entity.type
_entity.pdbx_description
1 polymer ?
#
loop_
_entity_poly.entity_id
_entity_poly.type
_entity_poly.pdbx_seq_one_letter_code
_entity_poly.pdbx_strand_id
1 'polypeptide(L)'
;MNQQPPSGPPPNGGQPYYVYPPQPPPKKHTARTVIITLSAVFVVLVGGIASCTALVVGGSGDDSGHTQVSGNGGTRADGSGKAQKPAAKKSHDPTKYGYWYDAKKDVAVDGVATGSFDQYVAFSVKNQSDTTLDYDVTFGEYNAQGERIGETYAVTESVQPGETVRGSDTDTMVDPGTKAVKVVAADAEPSS
;
A
#
# COMPACT_ATOMS: atom_id res chain seq x y z
N MET A 1 -99.18 -38.34 19.17
CA MET A 1 -98.06 -38.76 18.31
C MET A 1 -97.19 -37.55 18.06
N ASN A 2 -96.11 -37.38 18.83
CA ASN A 2 -95.19 -36.25 18.67
C ASN A 2 -93.94 -36.74 17.95
N GLN A 3 -93.82 -36.37 16.67
CA GLN A 3 -92.63 -36.62 15.87
C GLN A 3 -91.57 -35.57 16.22
N GLN A 4 -90.43 -36.04 16.71
CA GLN A 4 -89.25 -35.22 16.98
C GLN A 4 -88.50 -35.02 15.65
N PRO A 5 -88.15 -33.77 15.26
CA PRO A 5 -87.43 -33.52 14.03
C PRO A 5 -86.00 -34.09 14.09
N PRO A 6 -85.46 -34.54 12.94
CA PRO A 6 -84.13 -35.16 12.87
C PRO A 6 -83.04 -34.15 13.23
N SER A 7 -82.10 -34.62 14.05
CA SER A 7 -80.93 -33.88 14.51
C SER A 7 -80.02 -33.53 13.32
N GLY A 8 -79.76 -32.23 13.13
CA GLY A 8 -78.85 -31.75 12.08
C GLY A 8 -77.39 -32.18 12.32
N PRO A 9 -76.55 -32.16 11.27
CA PRO A 9 -75.14 -32.53 11.37
C PRO A 9 -74.37 -31.56 12.29
N PRO A 10 -73.35 -32.07 13.03
CA PRO A 10 -72.58 -31.26 13.96
C PRO A 10 -71.82 -30.13 13.22
N PRO A 11 -71.67 -28.95 13.84
CA PRO A 11 -70.95 -27.83 13.26
C PRO A 11 -69.48 -28.19 13.04
N ASN A 12 -69.02 -27.96 11.81
CA ASN A 12 -67.68 -28.28 11.36
C ASN A 12 -66.69 -27.35 12.08
N GLY A 13 -65.99 -27.89 13.08
CA GLY A 13 -65.01 -27.17 13.88
C GLY A 13 -63.83 -26.75 13.01
N GLY A 14 -63.78 -25.46 12.66
CA GLY A 14 -62.65 -24.85 11.98
C GLY A 14 -61.37 -25.05 12.78
N GLN A 15 -60.43 -25.79 12.20
CA GLN A 15 -59.10 -25.95 12.77
C GLN A 15 -58.39 -24.58 12.74
N PRO A 16 -57.65 -24.21 13.80
CA PRO A 16 -56.91 -22.96 13.85
C PRO A 16 -55.87 -22.91 12.73
N TYR A 17 -55.90 -21.84 11.94
CA TYR A 17 -54.93 -21.57 10.89
C TYR A 17 -53.56 -21.32 11.53
N TYR A 18 -52.68 -22.32 11.50
CA TYR A 18 -51.28 -22.15 11.89
C TYR A 18 -50.56 -21.37 10.78
N VAL A 19 -50.33 -20.08 11.04
CA VAL A 19 -49.43 -19.26 10.22
C VAL A 19 -48.01 -19.77 10.45
N TYR A 20 -47.46 -20.49 9.48
CA TYR A 20 -46.07 -20.91 9.54
C TYR A 20 -45.17 -19.66 9.55
N PRO A 21 -44.22 -19.55 10.50
CA PRO A 21 -43.24 -18.48 10.46
C PRO A 21 -42.41 -18.58 9.17
N PRO A 22 -42.01 -17.45 8.57
CA PRO A 22 -41.19 -17.45 7.36
C PRO A 22 -39.92 -18.25 7.59
N GLN A 23 -39.63 -19.19 6.67
CA GLN A 23 -38.38 -19.94 6.69
C GLN A 23 -37.19 -18.96 6.64
N PRO A 24 -36.16 -19.16 7.47
CA PRO A 24 -34.97 -18.33 7.41
C PRO A 24 -34.33 -18.44 6.02
N PRO A 25 -33.87 -17.33 5.43
CA PRO A 25 -33.27 -17.33 4.11
C PRO A 25 -32.06 -18.28 4.09
N PRO A 26 -31.88 -19.09 3.02
CA PRO A 26 -30.78 -20.02 2.92
C PRO A 26 -29.45 -19.25 2.99
N LYS A 27 -28.61 -19.60 3.96
CA LYS A 27 -27.27 -19.01 4.12
C LYS A 27 -26.44 -19.37 2.88
N LYS A 28 -26.28 -18.41 1.97
CA LYS A 28 -25.37 -18.55 0.82
C LYS A 28 -23.94 -18.64 1.35
N HIS A 29 -23.35 -19.83 1.28
CA HIS A 29 -21.94 -20.08 1.63
C HIS A 29 -20.93 -19.44 0.65
N THR A 30 -21.41 -18.60 -0.27
CA THR A 30 -20.63 -17.92 -1.31
C THR A 30 -19.41 -17.18 -0.76
N ALA A 31 -19.52 -16.54 0.41
CA ALA A 31 -18.40 -15.80 1.00
C ALA A 31 -17.21 -16.72 1.38
N ARG A 32 -17.47 -17.93 1.89
CA ARG A 32 -16.39 -18.88 2.22
C ARG A 32 -15.68 -19.38 0.98
N THR A 33 -16.42 -19.69 -0.08
CA THR A 33 -15.83 -20.13 -1.34
C THR A 33 -14.99 -19.03 -1.99
N VAL A 34 -15.45 -17.78 -1.96
CA VAL A 34 -14.72 -16.64 -2.53
C VAL A 34 -13.39 -16.40 -1.78
N ILE A 35 -13.40 -16.45 -0.45
CA ILE A 35 -12.18 -16.26 0.36
C ILE A 35 -11.17 -17.36 0.08
N ILE A 36 -11.59 -18.63 0.04
CA ILE A 36 -10.69 -19.76 -0.22
C ILE A 36 -10.06 -19.64 -1.61
N THR A 37 -10.83 -19.28 -2.64
CA THR A 37 -10.32 -19.09 -4.00
C THR A 37 -9.32 -17.94 -4.08
N LEU A 38 -9.60 -16.79 -3.44
CA LEU A 38 -8.67 -15.65 -3.41
C LEU A 38 -7.36 -15.99 -2.71
N SER A 39 -7.42 -16.69 -1.57
CA SER A 39 -6.21 -17.12 -0.85
C SER A 39 -5.35 -18.09 -1.67
N ALA A 40 -5.96 -19.04 -2.38
CA ALA A 40 -5.24 -19.97 -3.24
C ALA A 40 -4.53 -19.24 -4.40
N VAL A 41 -5.21 -18.28 -5.05
CA VAL A 41 -4.61 -17.46 -6.12
C VAL A 41 -3.44 -16.64 -5.59
N PHE A 42 -3.58 -16.02 -4.42
CA PHE A 42 -2.51 -15.22 -3.81
C PHE A 42 -1.26 -16.04 -3.51
N VAL A 43 -1.41 -17.26 -2.96
CA VAL A 43 -0.27 -18.15 -2.68
C VAL A 43 0.45 -18.58 -3.96
N VAL A 44 -0.28 -18.89 -5.03
CA VAL A 44 0.32 -19.22 -6.34
C VAL A 44 1.04 -18.03 -6.94
N LEU A 45 0.50 -16.81 -6.78
CA LEU A 45 1.08 -15.60 -7.36
C LEU A 45 2.38 -15.19 -6.62
N VAL A 46 2.36 -15.20 -5.29
CA VAL A 46 3.56 -14.92 -4.47
C VAL A 46 4.61 -16.02 -4.61
N GLY A 47 4.21 -17.30 -4.58
CA GLY A 47 5.12 -18.43 -4.77
C GLY A 47 5.71 -18.49 -6.19
N GLY A 48 4.91 -18.16 -7.21
CA GLY A 48 5.35 -18.11 -8.60
C GLY A 48 6.40 -17.03 -8.84
N ILE A 49 6.21 -15.83 -8.30
CA ILE A 49 7.20 -14.74 -8.42
C ILE A 49 8.53 -15.10 -7.75
N ALA A 50 8.50 -15.76 -6.59
CA ALA A 50 9.71 -16.21 -5.90
C ALA A 50 10.48 -17.31 -6.68
N SER A 51 9.79 -18.12 -7.48
CA SER A 51 10.45 -19.15 -8.32
C SER A 51 11.15 -18.58 -9.56
N CYS A 52 10.75 -17.38 -10.02
CA CYS A 52 11.38 -16.73 -11.19
C CYS A 52 12.72 -16.06 -10.87
N THR A 53 13.02 -15.74 -9.61
CA THR A 53 14.31 -15.13 -9.23
C THR A 53 15.43 -16.15 -9.00
N ALA A 54 15.09 -17.43 -8.82
CA ALA A 54 16.07 -18.50 -8.61
C ALA A 54 16.73 -19.03 -9.91
N LEU A 55 16.22 -18.65 -11.08
CA LEU A 55 16.71 -19.15 -12.38
C LEU A 55 17.59 -18.17 -13.17
N VAL A 56 17.91 -17.00 -12.61
CA VAL A 56 18.77 -15.97 -13.28
C VAL A 56 20.18 -15.87 -12.69
N VAL A 57 20.55 -16.72 -11.72
CA VAL A 57 21.94 -16.81 -11.23
C VAL A 57 22.52 -18.16 -11.64
N GLY A 58 22.88 -18.26 -12.93
CA GLY A 58 23.78 -19.28 -13.45
C GLY A 58 25.08 -18.60 -13.91
N GLY A 59 26.16 -18.77 -13.16
CA GLY A 59 27.50 -18.44 -13.66
C GLY A 59 28.55 -18.17 -12.59
N SER A 60 29.33 -19.22 -12.28
CA SER A 60 30.64 -19.24 -11.58
C SER A 60 30.59 -18.95 -10.07
N GLY A 61 30.91 -19.88 -9.18
CA GLY A 61 31.87 -20.97 -9.27
C GLY A 61 32.95 -20.73 -8.21
N ASP A 62 33.12 -21.72 -7.34
CA ASP A 62 34.24 -21.92 -6.42
C ASP A 62 34.36 -20.96 -5.22
N ASP A 63 34.78 -21.37 -4.03
CA ASP A 63 34.97 -22.66 -3.37
C ASP A 63 35.32 -22.26 -1.92
N SER A 64 35.05 -23.16 -0.98
CA SER A 64 35.76 -23.27 0.30
C SER A 64 35.47 -22.24 1.41
N GLY A 65 34.91 -22.78 2.50
CA GLY A 65 35.64 -22.71 3.76
C GLY A 65 34.98 -21.92 4.89
N HIS A 66 34.31 -22.68 5.75
CA HIS A 66 34.55 -22.70 7.20
C HIS A 66 34.64 -21.39 8.01
N THR A 67 33.84 -21.42 9.08
CA THR A 67 34.08 -20.93 10.46
C THR A 67 33.63 -19.53 10.92
N GLN A 68 32.70 -19.61 11.88
CA GLN A 68 32.68 -18.92 13.18
C GLN A 68 32.57 -17.39 13.24
N VAL A 69 31.36 -16.99 13.62
CA VAL A 69 31.10 -15.84 14.49
C VAL A 69 31.83 -16.03 15.82
N SER A 70 32.91 -15.30 16.05
CA SER A 70 33.39 -14.93 17.38
C SER A 70 34.56 -13.94 17.26
N GLY A 71 34.58 -12.90 18.09
CA GLY A 71 35.83 -12.22 18.41
C GLY A 71 35.88 -10.72 18.12
N ASN A 72 35.47 -9.96 19.12
CA ASN A 72 35.97 -8.61 19.40
C ASN A 72 37.52 -8.63 19.46
N GLY A 73 38.20 -7.74 18.74
CA GLY A 73 39.66 -7.62 18.84
C GLY A 73 40.27 -6.77 17.73
N GLY A 74 40.58 -5.50 18.05
CA GLY A 74 41.20 -4.58 17.11
C GLY A 74 42.57 -5.04 16.63
N THR A 75 42.93 -4.64 15.41
CA THR A 75 44.31 -4.50 14.95
C THR A 75 44.33 -3.41 13.88
N ARG A 76 45.08 -2.33 14.15
CA ARG A 76 45.43 -1.29 13.18
C ARG A 76 46.22 -1.96 12.04
N ALA A 77 45.72 -1.85 10.81
CA ALA A 77 46.50 -2.09 9.62
C ALA A 77 46.61 -0.77 8.85
N ASP A 78 47.79 -0.18 8.98
CA ASP A 78 48.32 0.87 8.13
C ASP A 78 48.44 0.28 6.72
N GLY A 79 47.58 0.72 5.82
CA GLY A 79 47.43 0.14 4.49
C GLY A 79 47.25 1.26 3.48
N SER A 80 48.34 1.59 2.80
CA SER A 80 48.47 2.53 1.69
C SER A 80 47.61 2.12 0.48
N GLY A 81 46.29 2.28 0.62
CA GLY A 81 45.33 2.21 -0.47
C GLY A 81 45.38 3.51 -1.27
N LYS A 82 45.88 3.42 -2.51
CA LYS A 82 45.94 4.51 -3.49
C LYS A 82 44.67 5.36 -3.44
N ALA A 83 44.84 6.65 -3.15
CA ALA A 83 43.79 7.65 -3.17
C ALA A 83 43.06 7.60 -4.51
N GLN A 84 41.88 6.98 -4.52
CA GLN A 84 40.96 7.07 -5.62
C GLN A 84 40.49 8.52 -5.62
N LYS A 85 41.00 9.30 -6.59
CA LYS A 85 40.62 10.71 -6.78
C LYS A 85 39.09 10.74 -6.79
N PRO A 86 38.42 11.35 -5.78
CA PRO A 86 36.98 11.44 -5.80
C PRO A 86 36.59 12.10 -7.11
N ALA A 87 35.69 11.46 -7.86
CA ALA A 87 35.10 12.05 -9.04
C ALA A 87 34.63 13.44 -8.63
N ALA A 88 35.04 14.47 -9.38
CA ALA A 88 34.69 15.84 -9.09
C ALA A 88 33.16 15.93 -9.03
N LYS A 89 32.61 15.94 -7.82
CA LYS A 89 31.22 16.30 -7.58
C LYS A 89 31.07 17.66 -8.21
N LYS A 90 30.16 17.80 -9.18
CA LYS A 90 29.80 19.10 -9.72
C LYS A 90 29.35 19.93 -8.52
N SER A 91 30.20 20.83 -8.06
CA SER A 91 29.87 21.82 -7.06
C SER A 91 28.72 22.63 -7.65
N HIS A 92 27.54 22.42 -7.09
CA HIS A 92 26.37 23.22 -7.40
C HIS A 92 26.54 24.53 -6.62
N ASP A 93 26.56 25.65 -7.32
CA ASP A 93 26.73 26.98 -6.74
C ASP A 93 25.49 27.33 -5.88
N PRO A 94 25.62 27.40 -4.54
CA PRO A 94 24.50 27.56 -3.63
C PRO A 94 24.02 29.02 -3.48
N THR A 95 24.53 29.98 -4.28
CA THR A 95 24.30 31.42 -4.05
C THR A 95 23.07 32.03 -4.73
N LYS A 96 22.22 31.23 -5.41
CA LYS A 96 20.97 31.73 -6.00
C LYS A 96 19.75 31.27 -5.18
N TYR A 97 19.33 32.09 -4.23
CA TYR A 97 18.08 31.91 -3.49
C TYR A 97 16.89 31.68 -4.45
N GLY A 98 16.24 30.52 -4.34
CA GLY A 98 15.06 30.13 -5.12
C GLY A 98 15.09 28.77 -5.83
N TYR A 99 15.90 27.80 -5.38
CA TYR A 99 15.97 26.47 -6.01
C TYR A 99 15.03 25.47 -5.34
N TRP A 100 13.80 25.43 -5.85
CA TRP A 100 13.02 24.22 -5.84
C TRP A 100 13.66 23.24 -6.83
N TYR A 101 14.13 22.07 -6.35
CA TYR A 101 14.57 21.00 -7.24
C TYR A 101 13.37 20.20 -7.70
N ASP A 102 13.25 19.90 -9.01
CA ASP A 102 12.27 18.91 -9.47
C ASP A 102 12.64 17.53 -8.89
N ALA A 103 11.91 17.18 -7.83
CA ALA A 103 12.09 16.01 -7.01
C ALA A 103 11.11 14.89 -7.38
N LYS A 104 10.40 14.98 -8.51
CA LYS A 104 9.40 13.95 -8.90
C LYS A 104 9.96 12.54 -8.95
N LYS A 105 11.24 12.40 -9.32
CA LYS A 105 11.96 11.12 -9.38
C LYS A 105 12.30 10.53 -7.99
N ASP A 106 12.26 11.36 -6.95
CA ASP A 106 12.56 10.97 -5.57
C ASP A 106 11.30 10.46 -4.86
N VAL A 107 10.11 10.74 -5.42
CA VAL A 107 8.81 10.37 -4.85
C VAL A 107 8.22 9.15 -5.56
N ALA A 108 7.77 8.17 -4.79
CA ALA A 108 6.95 7.06 -5.26
C ALA A 108 5.58 7.07 -4.57
N VAL A 109 4.52 6.90 -5.36
CA VAL A 109 3.16 6.68 -4.81
C VAL A 109 3.05 5.19 -4.47
N ASP A 110 2.92 4.89 -3.18
CA ASP A 110 2.78 3.52 -2.69
C ASP A 110 1.33 3.03 -2.87
N GLY A 111 0.36 3.94 -2.84
CA GLY A 111 -1.04 3.68 -3.17
C GLY A 111 -2.01 4.70 -2.56
N VAL A 112 -3.30 4.43 -2.73
CA VAL A 112 -4.37 5.08 -1.96
C VAL A 112 -4.74 4.13 -0.84
N ALA A 113 -4.61 4.58 0.40
CA ALA A 113 -4.96 3.80 1.57
C ALA A 113 -6.31 4.29 2.12
N THR A 114 -7.11 3.35 2.63
CA THR A 114 -8.42 3.65 3.20
C THR A 114 -8.34 3.46 4.71
N GLY A 115 -8.49 4.54 5.46
CA GLY A 115 -8.71 4.53 6.89
C GLY A 115 -10.18 4.27 7.23
N SER A 116 -10.48 4.18 8.53
CA SER A 116 -11.84 3.92 9.02
C SER A 116 -12.84 5.03 8.66
N PHE A 117 -12.36 6.24 8.40
CA PHE A 117 -13.18 7.41 8.11
C PHE A 117 -12.77 8.14 6.82
N ASP A 118 -11.51 8.02 6.40
CA ASP A 118 -10.95 8.86 5.33
C ASP A 118 -10.10 8.04 4.34
N GLN A 119 -9.97 8.53 3.11
CA GLN A 119 -8.98 8.04 2.13
C GLN A 119 -7.78 8.99 2.14
N TYR A 120 -6.58 8.42 2.19
CA TYR A 120 -5.33 9.17 2.17
C TYR A 120 -4.36 8.61 1.14
N VAL A 121 -3.42 9.46 0.71
CA VAL A 121 -2.34 9.05 -0.19
C VAL A 121 -1.19 8.49 0.64
N ALA A 122 -0.81 7.24 0.39
CA ALA A 122 0.40 6.65 0.92
C ALA A 122 1.54 6.84 -0.10
N PHE A 123 2.66 7.39 0.34
CA PHE A 123 3.79 7.68 -0.53
C PHE A 123 5.12 7.45 0.20
N SER A 124 6.18 7.30 -0.59
CA SER A 124 7.54 7.26 -0.09
C SER A 124 8.42 8.27 -0.82
N VAL A 125 9.33 8.88 -0.09
CA VAL A 125 10.31 9.84 -0.61
C VAL A 125 11.69 9.29 -0.32
N LYS A 126 12.54 9.17 -1.35
CA LYS A 126 13.94 8.78 -1.21
C LYS A 126 14.85 9.94 -1.61
N ASN A 127 15.59 10.47 -0.65
CA ASN A 127 16.54 11.53 -0.93
C ASN A 127 17.77 11.00 -1.69
N GLN A 128 17.88 11.38 -2.96
CA GLN A 128 19.01 11.01 -3.83
C GLN A 128 20.15 12.04 -3.82
N SER A 129 19.98 13.15 -3.10
CA SER A 129 21.00 14.19 -2.89
C SER A 129 22.07 13.77 -1.88
N ASP A 130 23.13 14.57 -1.76
CA ASP A 130 24.12 14.49 -0.68
C ASP A 130 23.91 15.51 0.45
N THR A 131 22.78 16.22 0.42
CA THR A 131 22.32 17.15 1.45
C THR A 131 20.98 16.70 2.06
N THR A 132 20.71 17.05 3.31
CA THR A 132 19.38 16.88 3.91
C THR A 132 18.37 17.80 3.22
N LEU A 133 17.19 17.28 2.89
CA LEU A 133 16.17 18.00 2.13
C LEU A 133 14.80 17.93 2.82
N ASP A 134 14.05 19.02 2.69
CA ASP A 134 12.60 19.09 2.94
C ASP A 134 11.88 18.95 1.59
N TYR A 135 10.81 18.17 1.57
CA TYR A 135 10.06 17.83 0.36
C TYR A 135 8.61 18.32 0.44
N ASP A 136 8.19 19.00 -0.61
CA ASP A 136 6.84 19.47 -0.87
C ASP A 136 6.25 18.69 -2.04
N VAL A 137 5.26 17.84 -1.76
CA VAL A 137 4.71 16.90 -2.75
C VAL A 137 3.25 17.22 -3.05
N THR A 138 2.95 17.50 -4.31
CA THR A 138 1.60 17.70 -4.80
C THR A 138 1.13 16.47 -5.56
N PHE A 139 0.03 15.87 -5.12
CA PHE A 139 -0.61 14.77 -5.81
C PHE A 139 -1.87 15.24 -6.54
N GLY A 140 -1.99 14.85 -7.82
CA GLY A 140 -3.23 14.99 -8.57
C GLY A 140 -4.13 13.78 -8.37
N GLU A 141 -5.40 14.05 -8.17
CA GLU A 141 -6.44 13.05 -8.04
C GLU A 141 -7.20 12.89 -9.36
N TYR A 142 -7.39 11.66 -9.80
CA TYR A 142 -7.97 11.35 -11.11
C TYR A 142 -9.14 10.37 -10.98
N ASN A 143 -10.21 10.63 -11.74
CA ASN A 143 -11.38 9.74 -11.83
C ASN A 143 -11.12 8.52 -12.74
N ALA A 144 -12.14 7.68 -12.93
CA ALA A 144 -12.04 6.48 -13.78
C ALA A 144 -11.76 6.79 -15.26
N GLN A 145 -12.14 8.00 -15.72
CA GLN A 145 -11.94 8.51 -17.07
C GLN A 145 -10.53 9.09 -17.26
N GLY A 146 -9.74 9.19 -16.19
CA GLY A 146 -8.41 9.79 -16.21
C GLY A 146 -8.43 11.31 -16.18
N GLU A 147 -9.57 11.94 -15.89
CA GLU A 147 -9.68 13.38 -15.70
C GLU A 147 -9.24 13.77 -14.30
N ARG A 148 -8.53 14.88 -14.19
CA ARG A 148 -8.11 15.41 -12.89
C ARG A 148 -9.32 16.04 -12.19
N ILE A 149 -9.65 15.54 -11.01
CA ILE A 149 -10.79 15.99 -10.20
C ILE A 149 -10.38 16.72 -8.91
N GLY A 150 -9.11 16.59 -8.51
CA GLY A 150 -8.62 17.19 -7.27
C GLY A 150 -7.10 17.25 -7.17
N GLU A 151 -6.66 17.78 -6.03
CA GLU A 151 -5.25 17.93 -5.66
C GLU A 151 -5.12 17.85 -4.12
N THR A 152 -4.11 17.12 -3.66
CA THR A 152 -3.70 17.02 -2.24
C THR A 152 -2.20 17.29 -2.14
N TYR A 153 -1.75 17.69 -0.95
CA TYR A 153 -0.39 18.12 -0.70
C TYR A 153 0.17 17.47 0.57
N ALA A 154 1.43 17.05 0.53
CA ALA A 154 2.12 16.49 1.68
C ALA A 154 3.52 17.09 1.82
N VAL A 155 3.95 17.25 3.07
CA VAL A 155 5.31 17.69 3.43
C VAL A 155 6.06 16.54 4.06
N THR A 156 7.35 16.41 3.76
CA THR A 156 8.26 15.55 4.50
C THR A 156 9.55 16.30 4.76
N GLU A 157 9.81 16.60 6.02
CA GLU A 157 10.95 17.40 6.45
C GLU A 157 12.16 16.52 6.82
N SER A 158 13.36 17.10 6.70
CA SER A 158 14.63 16.60 7.22
C SER A 158 15.06 15.22 6.72
N VAL A 159 14.73 14.88 5.47
CA VAL A 159 15.10 13.59 4.87
C VAL A 159 16.61 13.54 4.62
N GLN A 160 17.32 12.64 5.28
CA GLN A 160 18.78 12.53 5.18
C GLN A 160 19.23 11.99 3.82
N PRO A 161 20.47 12.27 3.37
CA PRO A 161 21.04 11.67 2.15
C PRO A 161 20.91 10.15 2.10
N GLY A 162 20.25 9.64 1.07
CA GLY A 162 20.01 8.20 0.86
C GLY A 162 18.87 7.60 1.70
N GLU A 163 18.28 8.36 2.63
CA GLU A 163 17.14 7.92 3.43
C GLU A 163 15.90 7.74 2.57
N THR A 164 15.04 6.80 2.97
CA THR A 164 13.69 6.66 2.43
C THR A 164 12.68 6.82 3.55
N VAL A 165 11.89 7.88 3.50
CA VAL A 165 10.81 8.16 4.45
C VAL A 165 9.49 7.76 3.82
N ARG A 166 8.61 7.17 4.63
CA ARG A 166 7.22 6.90 4.24
C ARG A 166 6.32 7.95 4.86
N GLY A 167 5.49 8.56 4.03
CA GLY A 167 4.52 9.55 4.42
C GLY A 167 3.10 9.07 4.15
N SER A 168 2.17 9.65 4.90
CA SER A 168 0.75 9.62 4.59
C SER A 168 0.21 11.01 4.87
N ASP A 169 -0.49 11.61 3.91
CA ASP A 169 -1.24 12.82 4.19
C ASP A 169 -2.60 12.43 4.77
N THR A 170 -2.75 12.56 6.09
CA THR A 170 -4.01 12.30 6.77
C THR A 170 -4.91 13.53 6.84
N ASP A 171 -4.39 14.71 6.51
CA ASP A 171 -5.08 15.97 6.71
C ASP A 171 -5.87 16.40 5.47
N THR A 172 -5.45 15.96 4.28
CA THR A 172 -6.24 16.16 3.06
C THR A 172 -7.02 14.90 2.68
N MET A 173 -8.35 14.99 2.77
CA MET A 173 -9.24 13.93 2.30
C MET A 173 -9.17 13.82 0.78
N VAL A 174 -8.88 12.61 0.29
CA VAL A 174 -9.00 12.28 -1.14
C VAL A 174 -10.49 12.28 -1.53
N ASP A 175 -10.83 12.88 -2.67
CA ASP A 175 -12.19 12.92 -3.18
C ASP A 175 -12.75 11.48 -3.35
N PRO A 176 -13.99 11.18 -2.90
CA PRO A 176 -14.59 9.85 -3.05
C PRO A 176 -14.65 9.33 -4.50
N GLY A 177 -14.59 10.23 -5.49
CA GLY A 177 -14.53 9.93 -6.92
C GLY A 177 -13.17 9.45 -7.42
N THR A 178 -12.11 9.59 -6.62
CA THR A 178 -10.73 9.27 -7.00
C THR A 178 -10.55 7.78 -7.26
N LYS A 179 -9.85 7.48 -8.36
CA LYS A 179 -9.48 6.12 -8.82
C LYS A 179 -7.99 5.96 -9.00
N ALA A 180 -7.27 7.05 -9.23
CA ALA A 180 -5.83 7.06 -9.32
C ALA A 180 -5.28 8.35 -8.72
N VAL A 181 -4.10 8.26 -8.16
CA VAL A 181 -3.32 9.39 -7.65
C VAL A 181 -1.96 9.39 -8.34
N LYS A 182 -1.48 10.57 -8.73
CA LYS A 182 -0.17 10.73 -9.39
C LYS A 182 0.55 11.93 -8.81
N VAL A 183 1.88 11.86 -8.72
CA VAL A 183 2.71 13.03 -8.39
C VAL A 183 2.60 14.04 -9.54
N VAL A 184 2.06 15.23 -9.25
CA VAL A 184 1.93 16.33 -10.21
C VAL A 184 3.07 17.31 -10.07
N ALA A 185 3.51 17.56 -8.83
CA ALA A 185 4.71 18.31 -8.50
C ALA A 185 5.38 17.64 -7.30
N ALA A 186 6.70 17.72 -7.25
CA ALA A 186 7.46 17.40 -6.06
C ALA A 186 8.66 18.32 -6.11
N ASP A 187 8.74 19.19 -5.13
CA ASP A 187 9.80 20.15 -4.99
C ASP A 187 10.58 19.82 -3.71
N ALA A 188 11.89 20.06 -3.73
CA ALA A 188 12.72 19.86 -2.56
C ALA A 188 13.62 21.08 -2.32
N GLU A 189 13.89 21.36 -1.04
CA GLU A 189 14.81 22.41 -0.62
C GLU A 189 15.73 21.95 0.53
N PRO A 190 16.93 22.55 0.71
CA PRO A 190 17.79 22.23 1.85
C PRO A 190 17.10 22.55 3.17
N SER A 191 17.12 21.57 4.09
CA SER A 191 16.56 21.79 5.44
C SER A 191 17.40 22.80 6.23
N SER A 192 16.73 23.71 6.92
CA SER A 192 17.34 24.86 7.62
C SER A 192 17.92 24.54 8.99
#